data_AF-A0A364XTC8-F1
#
_entry.id   AF-A0A364XTC8-F1
#
_cell.length_a   1.000
_cell.length_b   1.000
_cell.length_c   1.000
_cell.angle_alpha   90.00
_cell.angle_beta   90.00
_cell.angle_gamma   90.00
#
_symmetry.space_group_name_H-M   'P 1'
#
loop_
_entity.id
_entity.type
_entity.pdbx_description
1 polymer ?
#
loop_
_entity_poly.entity_id
_entity_poly.type
_entity_poly.pdbx_seq_one_letter_code
_entity_poly.pdbx_strand_id
1 'polypeptide(L)'
;MQIEEIIGKTVTNIYSLVKMEVGGLDMGECFIELDNKIIIDIPFGFSDDIWIKELDKKAINLFADLSDYPVYHVNKDNKSIKEIADNYQRQKGSLFNRLRKVLLGHDIAIKEYQPYKVDYRENKLKRIKDRKIVDFIWYADDTDKGYILFDNGYIITETTITNHGTGLAGLNLYESVNDLMNLKGNDYFKLTDKKGSRQSSRRPRR
;
A
#
# COMPACT_ATOMS: atom_id res chain seq x y z
N MET A 1 -21.27 7.20 -8.45
CA MET A 1 -21.80 6.51 -7.25
C MET A 1 -21.48 7.39 -6.06
N GLN A 2 -22.40 7.58 -5.13
CA GLN A 2 -22.15 8.37 -3.91
C GLN A 2 -21.42 7.53 -2.86
N ILE A 3 -20.69 8.19 -1.96
CA ILE A 3 -19.96 7.52 -0.85
C ILE A 3 -20.93 6.73 0.03
N GLU A 4 -22.14 7.23 0.24
CA GLU A 4 -23.17 6.52 1.00
C GLU A 4 -23.52 5.15 0.41
N GLU A 5 -23.40 4.97 -0.91
CA GLU A 5 -23.75 3.73 -1.60
C GLU A 5 -22.69 2.63 -1.42
N ILE A 6 -21.47 2.98 -1.04
CA ILE A 6 -20.41 2.00 -0.74
C ILE A 6 -20.43 1.52 0.71
N ILE A 7 -21.08 2.26 1.61
CA ILE A 7 -21.23 1.86 3.01
C ILE A 7 -22.07 0.58 3.10
N GLY A 8 -21.56 -0.41 3.82
CA GLY A 8 -22.14 -1.74 3.97
C GLY A 8 -21.73 -2.74 2.89
N LYS A 9 -21.08 -2.31 1.80
CA LYS A 9 -20.53 -3.20 0.77
C LYS A 9 -19.31 -3.93 1.28
N THR A 10 -19.10 -5.14 0.76
CA THR A 10 -17.95 -5.99 1.10
C THR A 10 -16.85 -5.80 0.07
N VAL A 11 -15.62 -5.57 0.52
CA VAL A 11 -14.45 -5.56 -0.37
C VAL A 11 -14.03 -6.99 -0.66
N THR A 12 -14.25 -7.43 -1.89
CA THR A 12 -13.95 -8.79 -2.34
C THR A 12 -12.57 -8.87 -2.98
N ASN A 13 -12.11 -7.76 -3.57
CA ASN A 13 -10.79 -7.67 -4.16
C ASN A 13 -10.22 -6.25 -4.15
N ILE A 14 -8.90 -6.16 -4.27
CA ILE A 14 -8.21 -4.90 -4.55
C ILE A 14 -7.24 -5.15 -5.70
N TYR A 15 -7.25 -4.27 -6.67
CA TYR A 15 -6.33 -4.30 -7.81
C TYR A 15 -5.43 -3.07 -7.79
N SER A 16 -4.21 -3.23 -8.30
CA SER A 16 -3.28 -2.12 -8.51
C SER A 16 -2.78 -2.11 -9.95
N LEU A 17 -2.73 -0.93 -10.54
CA LEU A 17 -2.10 -0.67 -11.82
C LEU A 17 -0.93 0.28 -11.59
N VAL A 18 0.28 -0.21 -11.82
CA VAL A 18 1.50 0.60 -11.72
C VAL A 18 1.97 0.96 -13.12
N LYS A 19 2.15 2.26 -13.38
CA LYS A 19 2.72 2.78 -14.61
C LYS A 19 4.07 3.43 -14.26
N MET A 20 5.13 2.87 -14.84
CA MET A 20 6.46 3.47 -14.75
C MET A 20 6.59 4.53 -15.85
N GLU A 21 6.72 5.80 -15.49
CA GLU A 21 7.01 6.86 -16.46
C GLU A 21 8.52 7.07 -16.65
N VAL A 22 8.91 7.40 -17.89
CA VAL A 22 10.29 7.78 -18.23
C VAL A 22 10.58 9.13 -17.58
N GLY A 23 11.29 9.11 -16.46
CA GLY A 23 11.53 10.30 -15.62
C GLY A 23 11.51 10.02 -14.12
N GLY A 24 11.07 8.82 -13.70
CA GLY A 24 11.14 8.38 -12.30
C GLY A 24 9.94 8.78 -11.44
N LEU A 25 8.82 9.17 -12.07
CA LEU A 25 7.53 9.30 -11.40
C LEU A 25 6.78 7.98 -11.56
N ASP A 26 6.72 7.19 -10.49
CA ASP A 26 5.84 6.03 -10.43
C ASP A 26 4.42 6.50 -10.19
N MET A 27 3.50 6.17 -11.10
CA MET A 27 2.08 6.36 -10.90
C MET A 27 1.44 5.04 -10.49
N GLY A 28 0.69 5.09 -9.39
CA GLY A 28 -0.15 3.99 -8.93
C GLY A 28 -1.62 4.39 -9.07
N GLU A 29 -2.42 3.48 -9.62
CA GLU A 29 -3.88 3.53 -9.50
C GLU A 29 -4.31 2.28 -8.72
N CYS A 30 -5.19 2.44 -7.72
CA CYS A 30 -5.79 1.34 -6.99
C CYS A 30 -7.29 1.28 -7.25
N PHE A 31 -7.79 0.05 -7.40
CA PHE A 31 -9.20 -0.23 -7.60
C PHE A 31 -9.70 -1.16 -6.52
N ILE A 32 -10.93 -0.96 -6.07
CA ILE A 32 -11.61 -1.82 -5.11
C ILE A 32 -12.76 -2.53 -5.82
N GLU A 33 -12.83 -3.84 -5.64
CA GLU A 33 -13.99 -4.64 -6.01
C GLU A 33 -14.95 -4.78 -4.84
N LEU A 34 -16.20 -4.40 -5.08
CA LEU A 34 -17.27 -4.43 -4.12
C LEU A 34 -18.27 -5.52 -4.50
N ASP A 35 -18.58 -6.38 -3.53
CA ASP A 35 -19.59 -7.45 -3.61
C ASP A 35 -19.42 -8.37 -4.84
N ASN A 36 -18.19 -8.59 -5.32
CA ASN A 36 -17.84 -9.33 -6.56
C ASN A 36 -18.50 -8.78 -7.84
N LYS A 37 -18.85 -7.48 -7.88
CA LYS A 37 -19.66 -6.91 -8.97
C LYS A 37 -19.18 -5.58 -9.49
N ILE A 38 -18.79 -4.69 -8.59
CA ILE A 38 -18.54 -3.28 -8.93
C ILE A 38 -17.07 -2.99 -8.68
N ILE A 39 -16.40 -2.44 -9.67
CA ILE A 39 -15.03 -1.94 -9.54
C ILE A 39 -15.10 -0.43 -9.42
N ILE A 40 -14.50 0.13 -8.37
CA ILE A 40 -14.36 1.57 -8.17
C ILE A 40 -12.89 1.95 -8.04
N ASP A 41 -12.54 3.17 -8.42
CA ASP A 41 -11.22 3.75 -8.14
C ASP A 41 -11.13 4.31 -6.71
N ILE A 42 -9.91 4.37 -6.20
CA ILE A 42 -9.53 5.16 -5.02
C ILE A 42 -8.29 6.00 -5.35
N PRO A 43 -7.93 6.99 -4.53
CA PRO A 43 -8.79 7.64 -3.55
C PRO A 43 -9.82 8.55 -4.23
N PHE A 44 -10.87 8.92 -3.50
CA PHE A 44 -11.83 9.94 -3.92
C PHE A 44 -12.12 10.91 -2.77
N GLY A 45 -12.57 12.11 -3.15
CA GLY A 45 -12.96 13.18 -2.26
C GLY A 45 -14.29 12.95 -1.55
N PHE A 46 -14.54 13.66 -0.45
CA PHE A 46 -15.80 13.56 0.30
C PHE A 46 -17.04 13.99 -0.52
N SER A 47 -16.87 14.90 -1.49
CA SER A 47 -17.96 15.41 -2.32
C SER A 47 -17.88 14.92 -3.76
N ASP A 48 -17.00 13.97 -4.03
CA ASP A 48 -16.77 13.45 -5.38
C ASP A 48 -17.77 12.33 -5.67
N ASP A 49 -18.21 12.28 -6.92
CA ASP A 49 -18.81 11.07 -7.44
C ASP A 49 -17.73 10.00 -7.54
N ILE A 50 -17.97 8.83 -6.96
CA ILE A 50 -17.12 7.65 -7.12
C ILE A 50 -17.35 7.06 -8.51
N TRP A 51 -16.27 6.80 -9.24
CA TRP A 51 -16.34 6.34 -10.61
C TRP A 51 -16.38 4.81 -10.63
N ILE A 52 -17.37 4.26 -11.32
CA ILE A 52 -17.39 2.84 -11.63
C ILE A 52 -16.51 2.65 -12.86
N LYS A 53 -15.53 1.75 -12.77
CA LYS A 53 -14.55 1.50 -13.83
C LYS A 53 -14.69 0.08 -14.38
N GLU A 54 -14.25 -0.10 -15.61
CA GLU A 54 -13.88 -1.43 -16.08
C GLU A 54 -12.45 -1.74 -15.63
N LEU A 55 -12.19 -2.99 -15.23
CA LEU A 55 -10.87 -3.38 -14.76
C LEU A 55 -9.87 -3.47 -15.93
N ASP A 56 -8.75 -2.75 -15.81
CA ASP A 56 -7.65 -2.86 -16.78
C ASP A 56 -7.07 -4.27 -16.78
N LYS A 57 -6.81 -4.84 -17.96
CA LYS A 57 -6.24 -6.18 -18.13
C LYS A 57 -4.84 -6.34 -17.53
N LYS A 58 -4.12 -5.23 -17.32
CA LYS A 58 -2.79 -5.19 -16.69
C LYS A 58 -2.87 -4.97 -15.18
N ALA A 59 -4.05 -4.70 -14.63
CA ALA A 59 -4.19 -4.52 -13.20
C ALA A 59 -3.87 -5.84 -12.46
N ILE A 60 -3.07 -5.74 -11.42
CA ILE A 60 -2.61 -6.86 -10.62
C ILE A 60 -3.57 -7.01 -9.44
N ASN A 61 -4.09 -8.22 -9.25
CA ASN A 61 -4.90 -8.58 -8.10
C ASN A 61 -4.02 -8.70 -6.84
N LEU A 62 -4.20 -7.81 -5.88
CA LEU A 62 -3.43 -7.78 -4.63
C LEU A 62 -3.82 -8.89 -3.64
N PHE A 63 -4.99 -9.51 -3.82
CA PHE A 63 -5.42 -10.66 -3.02
C PHE A 63 -5.15 -12.01 -3.71
N ALA A 64 -4.47 -12.02 -4.86
CA ALA A 64 -4.13 -13.26 -5.58
C ALA A 64 -3.19 -14.14 -4.76
N ASP A 65 -2.23 -13.52 -4.06
CA ASP A 65 -1.39 -14.18 -3.07
C ASP A 65 -1.39 -13.37 -1.77
N LEU A 66 -2.01 -13.95 -0.75
CA LEU A 66 -2.03 -13.40 0.59
C LEU A 66 -0.97 -14.02 1.48
N SER A 67 -0.03 -14.81 0.98
CA SER A 67 1.03 -15.42 1.80
C SER A 67 1.86 -14.36 2.50
N ASP A 68 2.38 -14.70 3.67
CA ASP A 68 3.34 -13.85 4.37
C ASP A 68 4.63 -13.76 3.54
N TYR A 69 5.23 -12.58 3.50
CA TYR A 69 6.35 -12.34 2.61
C TYR A 69 7.69 -12.48 3.35
N PRO A 70 8.70 -13.10 2.71
CA PRO A 70 10.00 -13.28 3.32
C PRO A 70 10.77 -11.96 3.38
N VAL A 71 11.36 -11.69 4.54
CA VAL A 71 12.32 -10.63 4.79
C VAL A 71 13.68 -11.27 4.96
N TYR A 72 14.51 -11.10 3.95
CA TYR A 72 15.86 -11.62 3.92
C TYR A 72 16.79 -10.68 4.68
N HIS A 73 17.37 -11.18 5.77
CA HIS A 73 18.43 -10.49 6.47
C HIS A 73 19.75 -10.82 5.79
N VAL A 74 20.38 -9.80 5.23
CA VAL A 74 21.72 -9.84 4.65
C VAL A 74 22.70 -9.13 5.58
N ASN A 75 23.99 -9.32 5.36
CA ASN A 75 25.06 -8.65 6.10
C ASN A 75 25.01 -8.90 7.62
N LYS A 76 25.11 -10.18 8.02
CA LYS A 76 25.10 -10.62 9.42
C LYS A 76 26.06 -9.85 10.34
N ASP A 77 27.21 -9.46 9.78
CA ASP A 77 28.30 -8.82 10.53
C ASP A 77 28.16 -7.30 10.64
N ASN A 78 27.06 -6.70 10.16
CA ASN A 78 26.83 -5.25 10.12
C ASN A 78 27.98 -4.44 9.47
N LYS A 79 28.67 -5.03 8.49
CA LYS A 79 29.76 -4.36 7.77
C LYS A 79 29.20 -3.18 6.98
N SER A 80 29.97 -2.11 6.89
CA SER A 80 29.63 -0.98 6.03
C SER A 80 29.66 -1.37 4.55
N ILE A 81 28.92 -0.63 3.72
CA ILE A 81 28.95 -0.82 2.25
C ILE A 81 30.39 -0.70 1.72
N LYS A 82 31.19 0.20 2.30
CA LYS A 82 32.60 0.39 1.95
C LYS A 82 33.42 -0.87 2.24
N GLU A 83 33.28 -1.46 3.43
CA GLU A 83 33.99 -2.70 3.78
C GLU A 83 33.59 -3.87 2.90
N ILE A 84 32.31 -3.99 2.54
CA ILE A 84 31.81 -5.00 1.60
C ILE A 84 32.44 -4.80 0.22
N ALA A 85 32.46 -3.56 -0.27
CA ALA A 85 33.06 -3.22 -1.57
C ALA A 85 34.57 -3.47 -1.60
N ASP A 86 35.30 -3.05 -0.55
CA ASP A 86 36.75 -3.22 -0.43
C ASP A 86 37.13 -4.71 -0.35
N ASN A 87 36.38 -5.52 0.41
CA ASN A 87 36.57 -6.96 0.47
C ASN A 87 36.30 -7.64 -0.88
N TYR A 88 35.24 -7.22 -1.59
CA TYR A 88 34.94 -7.74 -2.91
C TYR A 88 36.05 -7.39 -3.93
N GLN A 89 36.56 -6.15 -3.93
CA GLN A 89 37.67 -5.76 -4.79
C GLN A 89 38.94 -6.56 -4.50
N ARG A 90 39.28 -6.78 -3.23
CA ARG A 90 40.41 -7.64 -2.82
C ARG A 90 40.24 -9.08 -3.30
N GLN A 91 39.05 -9.66 -3.16
CA GLN A 91 38.76 -11.02 -3.62
C GLN A 91 38.80 -11.15 -5.14
N LYS A 92 38.35 -10.13 -5.88
CA LYS A 92 38.35 -10.07 -7.35
C LYS A 92 39.78 -9.98 -7.94
N GLY A 93 40.73 -9.40 -7.19
CA GLY A 93 42.13 -9.26 -7.60
C GLY A 93 42.97 -10.55 -7.53
N SER A 94 42.47 -11.60 -6.87
CA SER A 94 43.19 -12.87 -6.74
C SER A 94 43.24 -13.62 -8.09
N LEU A 95 44.46 -13.91 -8.57
CA LEU A 95 44.74 -14.69 -9.79
C LEU A 95 43.99 -16.04 -9.82
N PHE A 96 43.82 -16.68 -8.66
CA PHE A 96 43.11 -17.94 -8.52
C PHE A 96 41.61 -17.81 -8.82
N ASN A 97 41.00 -16.68 -8.44
CA ASN A 97 39.58 -16.41 -8.70
C ASN A 97 39.33 -16.00 -10.15
N ARG A 98 40.29 -15.32 -10.80
CA ARG A 98 40.26 -15.04 -12.24
C ARG A 98 40.28 -16.32 -13.07
N LEU A 99 41.14 -17.27 -12.71
CA LEU A 99 41.20 -18.60 -13.34
C LEU A 99 39.90 -19.40 -13.11
N ARG A 100 39.34 -19.36 -11.89
CA ARG A 100 38.08 -20.03 -11.57
C ARG A 100 36.88 -19.48 -12.36
N LYS A 101 36.81 -18.17 -12.59
CA LYS A 101 35.77 -17.55 -13.44
C LYS A 101 35.87 -18.02 -14.89
N VAL A 102 37.09 -18.11 -15.43
CA VAL A 102 37.33 -18.58 -16.81
C VAL A 102 36.98 -20.06 -16.97
N LEU A 103 37.25 -20.89 -15.95
CA LEU A 103 37.00 -22.33 -15.99
C LEU A 103 35.56 -22.75 -15.68
N LEU A 104 34.87 -22.05 -14.75
CA LEU A 104 33.56 -22.46 -14.24
C LEU A 104 32.43 -21.49 -14.59
N GLY A 105 32.72 -20.32 -15.17
CA GLY A 105 31.68 -19.34 -15.57
C GLY A 105 30.89 -18.69 -14.42
N HIS A 106 31.27 -18.94 -13.16
CA HIS A 106 30.58 -18.36 -12.00
C HIS A 106 31.31 -17.12 -11.50
N ASP A 107 30.57 -16.03 -11.31
CA ASP A 107 31.07 -14.85 -10.61
C ASP A 107 31.22 -15.11 -9.11
N ILE A 108 32.12 -14.36 -8.46
CA ILE A 108 32.33 -14.45 -7.01
C ILE A 108 31.07 -13.94 -6.32
N ALA A 109 30.33 -14.84 -5.66
CA ALA A 109 29.20 -14.44 -4.84
C ALA A 109 29.68 -13.59 -3.66
N ILE A 110 29.14 -12.39 -3.52
CA ILE A 110 29.36 -11.55 -2.34
C ILE A 110 28.62 -12.23 -1.18
N LYS A 111 29.36 -12.91 -0.31
CA LYS A 111 28.79 -13.68 0.80
C LYS A 111 27.96 -12.81 1.75
N GLU A 112 28.29 -11.54 1.87
CA GLU A 112 27.57 -10.57 2.69
C GLU A 112 26.16 -10.26 2.17
N TYR A 113 25.87 -10.48 0.89
CA TYR A 113 24.51 -10.35 0.33
C TYR A 113 23.74 -11.69 0.29
N GLN A 114 24.37 -12.80 0.68
CA GLN A 114 23.65 -14.05 0.85
C GLN A 114 22.78 -13.95 2.12
N PRO A 115 21.48 -14.27 2.05
CA PRO A 115 20.62 -14.26 3.22
C PRO A 115 21.13 -15.24 4.28
N TYR A 116 21.29 -14.77 5.52
CA TYR A 116 21.67 -15.63 6.65
C TYR A 116 20.48 -15.97 7.57
N LYS A 117 19.40 -15.20 7.46
CA LYS A 117 18.15 -15.38 8.18
C LYS A 117 17.00 -14.91 7.30
N VAL A 118 15.90 -15.64 7.35
CA VAL A 118 14.64 -15.26 6.70
C VAL A 118 13.60 -15.18 7.79
N ASP A 119 13.04 -13.98 7.98
CA ASP A 119 11.83 -13.79 8.78
C ASP A 119 10.64 -13.68 7.83
N TYR A 120 9.44 -14.04 8.30
CA TYR A 120 8.22 -13.85 7.53
C TYR A 120 7.42 -12.70 8.15
N ARG A 121 7.10 -11.69 7.33
CA ARG A 121 6.23 -10.59 7.75
C ARG A 121 4.81 -10.88 7.31
N GLU A 122 3.87 -10.65 8.22
CA GLU A 122 2.45 -10.84 7.95
C GLU A 122 2.02 -9.98 6.76
N ASN A 123 1.34 -10.60 5.79
CA ASN A 123 0.63 -9.85 4.77
C ASN A 123 -0.66 -9.28 5.36
N LYS A 124 -0.64 -8.00 5.71
CA LYS A 124 -1.78 -7.32 6.35
C LYS A 124 -3.03 -7.23 5.45
N LEU A 125 -2.91 -7.44 4.13
CA LEU A 125 -4.06 -7.50 3.24
C LEU A 125 -5.05 -8.62 3.59
N LYS A 126 -4.57 -9.69 4.26
CA LYS A 126 -5.41 -10.74 4.86
C LYS A 126 -6.51 -10.18 5.78
N ARG A 127 -6.26 -9.02 6.39
CA ARG A 127 -7.16 -8.42 7.38
C ARG A 127 -8.31 -7.68 6.72
N ILE A 128 -8.16 -7.21 5.48
CA ILE A 128 -9.17 -6.40 4.79
C ILE A 128 -9.95 -7.16 3.70
N LYS A 129 -9.46 -8.32 3.27
CA LYS A 129 -10.22 -9.18 2.35
C LYS A 129 -11.55 -9.62 2.98
N ASP A 130 -12.61 -9.55 2.20
CA ASP A 130 -13.98 -9.91 2.56
C ASP A 130 -14.53 -9.10 3.76
N ARG A 131 -14.01 -7.88 3.98
CA ARG A 131 -14.48 -6.96 5.02
C ARG A 131 -15.50 -5.97 4.50
N LYS A 132 -16.44 -5.61 5.38
CA LYS A 132 -17.43 -4.58 5.06
C LYS A 132 -16.88 -3.19 5.31
N ILE A 133 -17.18 -2.30 4.39
CA ILE A 133 -17.00 -0.86 4.59
C ILE A 133 -18.07 -0.40 5.57
N VAL A 134 -17.67 0.22 6.67
CA VAL A 134 -18.60 0.73 7.69
C VAL A 134 -18.66 2.23 7.73
N ASP A 135 -17.62 2.91 7.25
CA ASP A 135 -17.57 4.36 7.25
C ASP A 135 -16.56 4.92 6.25
N PHE A 136 -16.61 6.24 6.10
CA PHE A 136 -15.64 7.02 5.35
C PHE A 136 -15.14 8.17 6.23
N ILE A 137 -13.82 8.28 6.35
CA ILE A 137 -13.13 9.29 7.15
C ILE A 137 -12.59 10.36 6.22
N TRP A 138 -12.78 11.62 6.61
CA TRP A 138 -12.31 12.78 5.88
C TRP A 138 -11.64 13.80 6.81
N TYR A 139 -10.54 14.37 6.33
CA TYR A 139 -9.81 15.46 6.96
C TYR A 139 -10.09 16.74 6.16
N ALA A 140 -10.63 17.78 6.80
CA ALA A 140 -11.11 18.97 6.09
C ALA A 140 -9.99 19.80 5.44
N ASP A 141 -8.77 19.65 5.96
CA ASP A 141 -7.53 20.28 5.51
C ASP A 141 -6.75 19.45 4.48
N ASP A 142 -7.08 18.17 4.30
CA ASP A 142 -6.53 17.28 3.27
C ASP A 142 -7.43 17.37 2.03
N THR A 143 -7.01 18.15 1.03
CA THR A 143 -7.87 18.49 -0.12
C THR A 143 -8.14 17.30 -1.05
N ASP A 144 -7.37 16.21 -0.97
CA ASP A 144 -7.22 15.35 -2.14
C ASP A 144 -7.63 13.88 -1.94
N LYS A 145 -7.82 13.39 -0.71
CA LYS A 145 -8.19 11.97 -0.51
C LYS A 145 -8.87 11.61 0.80
N GLY A 146 -9.89 10.77 0.68
CA GLY A 146 -10.56 10.16 1.83
C GLY A 146 -10.05 8.77 2.16
N TYR A 147 -10.58 8.25 3.26
CA TYR A 147 -10.14 7.01 3.87
C TYR A 147 -11.35 6.10 4.12
N ILE A 148 -11.24 4.84 3.71
CA ILE A 148 -12.30 3.84 3.86
C ILE A 148 -12.07 3.07 5.15
N LEU A 149 -13.05 3.07 6.06
CA LEU A 149 -13.01 2.34 7.34
C LEU A 149 -13.75 1.01 7.22
N PHE A 150 -13.12 -0.07 7.67
CA PHE A 150 -13.67 -1.42 7.71
C PHE A 150 -14.27 -1.79 9.06
N ASP A 151 -15.15 -2.79 9.07
CA ASP A 151 -15.84 -3.31 10.27
C ASP A 151 -14.88 -3.82 11.37
N ASN A 152 -13.67 -4.21 11.01
CA ASN A 152 -12.63 -4.65 11.92
C ASN A 152 -11.68 -3.53 12.37
N GLY A 153 -11.95 -2.28 12.01
CA GLY A 153 -11.19 -1.10 12.41
C GLY A 153 -10.02 -0.71 11.49
N TYR A 154 -9.67 -1.55 10.52
CA TYR A 154 -8.63 -1.23 9.54
C TYR A 154 -9.12 -0.12 8.59
N ILE A 155 -8.16 0.64 8.04
CA ILE A 155 -8.43 1.75 7.15
C ILE A 155 -7.53 1.68 5.93
N ILE A 156 -8.08 1.95 4.74
CA ILE A 156 -7.29 2.09 3.52
C ILE A 156 -7.47 3.44 2.85
N THR A 157 -6.45 3.84 2.11
CA THR A 157 -6.47 4.93 1.13
C THR A 157 -5.36 4.66 0.10
N GLU A 158 -5.13 5.55 -0.86
CA GLU A 158 -4.03 5.46 -1.82
C GLU A 158 -3.19 6.75 -1.83
N THR A 159 -1.91 6.61 -2.18
CA THR A 159 -1.07 7.70 -2.67
C THR A 159 -0.89 7.54 -4.17
N THR A 160 -1.46 8.43 -4.99
CA THR A 160 -1.47 8.28 -6.45
C THR A 160 -0.13 8.66 -7.11
N ILE A 161 0.56 9.67 -6.56
CA ILE A 161 1.81 10.22 -7.11
C ILE A 161 2.79 10.56 -5.98
N THR A 162 4.09 10.36 -6.23
CA THR A 162 5.15 10.71 -5.27
C THR A 162 6.14 11.68 -5.90
N ASN A 163 6.15 12.92 -5.41
CA ASN A 163 6.83 14.07 -6.04
C ASN A 163 8.37 13.96 -6.13
N HIS A 164 9.00 13.02 -5.44
CA HIS A 164 10.47 12.92 -5.36
C HIS A 164 11.03 11.51 -5.61
N GLY A 165 10.20 10.57 -6.10
CA GLY A 165 10.62 9.17 -6.33
C GLY A 165 11.07 8.40 -5.07
N THR A 166 10.97 9.02 -3.89
CA THR A 166 11.30 8.43 -2.59
C THR A 166 10.07 7.99 -1.79
N GLY A 167 8.88 8.43 -2.20
CA GLY A 167 7.61 7.87 -1.72
C GLY A 167 7.20 6.68 -2.58
N LEU A 168 6.37 5.78 -2.06
CA LEU A 168 5.72 4.76 -2.86
C LEU A 168 4.29 5.21 -3.20
N ALA A 169 3.97 5.25 -4.49
CA ALA A 169 2.57 5.32 -4.93
C ALA A 169 1.90 3.95 -4.68
N GLY A 170 0.61 3.97 -4.34
CA GLY A 170 -0.20 2.78 -4.13
C GLY A 170 -0.97 2.78 -2.81
N LEU A 171 -1.45 1.58 -2.45
CA LEU A 171 -2.35 1.35 -1.32
C LEU A 171 -1.66 1.56 0.03
N ASN A 172 -2.24 2.41 0.86
CA ASN A 172 -1.87 2.59 2.25
C ASN A 172 -2.88 1.88 3.15
N LEU A 173 -2.39 1.24 4.21
CA LEU A 173 -3.18 0.52 5.20
C LEU A 173 -2.81 0.99 6.61
N TYR A 174 -3.82 1.32 7.41
CA TYR A 174 -3.72 1.62 8.84
C TYR A 174 -4.50 0.57 9.63
N GLU A 175 -4.00 0.19 10.80
CA GLU A 175 -4.64 -0.88 11.60
C GLU A 175 -5.79 -0.34 12.45
N SER A 176 -5.77 0.95 12.73
CA SER A 176 -6.79 1.61 13.51
C SER A 176 -6.93 3.10 13.15
N VAL A 177 -8.04 3.68 13.60
CA VAL A 177 -8.25 5.13 13.56
C VAL A 177 -7.17 5.86 14.38
N ASN A 178 -6.69 5.25 15.48
CA ASN A 178 -5.63 5.85 16.31
C ASN A 178 -4.30 5.96 15.53
N ASP A 179 -3.97 4.98 14.67
CA ASP A 179 -2.78 5.06 13.83
C ASP A 179 -2.87 6.21 12.85
N LEU A 180 -4.04 6.39 12.24
CA LEU A 180 -4.31 7.49 11.34
C LEU A 180 -4.25 8.84 12.07
N MET A 181 -4.82 8.92 13.28
CA MET A 181 -4.77 10.12 14.13
C MET A 181 -3.35 10.49 14.54
N ASN A 182 -2.50 9.51 14.88
CA ASN A 182 -1.10 9.77 15.21
C ASN A 182 -0.32 10.36 14.03
N LEU A 183 -0.74 10.06 12.79
CA LEU A 183 -0.10 10.56 11.58
C LEU A 183 -0.67 11.92 11.13
N LYS A 184 -1.99 12.09 11.18
CA LYS A 184 -2.72 13.21 10.55
C LYS A 184 -3.34 14.18 11.55
N GLY A 185 -3.37 13.84 12.83
CA GLY A 185 -4.08 14.59 13.86
C GLY A 185 -5.53 14.14 14.03
N ASN A 186 -6.26 14.89 14.86
CA ASN A 186 -7.59 14.50 15.35
C ASN A 186 -8.74 15.22 14.63
N ASP A 187 -8.42 16.12 13.70
CA ASP A 187 -9.39 17.00 13.04
C ASP A 187 -10.04 16.32 11.81
N TYR A 188 -10.59 15.13 12.04
CA TYR A 188 -11.33 14.38 11.04
C TYR A 188 -12.82 14.31 11.39
N PHE A 189 -13.63 13.97 10.40
CA PHE A 189 -15.00 13.56 10.62
C PHE A 189 -15.31 12.26 9.90
N LYS A 190 -16.27 11.51 10.44
CA LYS A 190 -16.86 10.36 9.77
C LYS A 190 -18.10 10.77 9.00
N LEU A 191 -18.37 10.08 7.90
CA LEU A 191 -19.59 10.30 7.13
C LEU A 191 -20.85 10.09 7.98
N THR A 192 -20.85 9.11 8.89
CA THR A 192 -21.98 8.85 9.80
C THR A 192 -22.25 9.98 10.77
N ASP A 193 -21.22 10.68 11.25
CA ASP A 193 -21.36 11.77 12.22
C ASP A 193 -22.11 12.97 11.61
N LYS A 194 -21.87 13.22 10.31
CA LYS A 194 -22.56 14.27 9.54
C LYS A 194 -24.05 13.96 9.30
N LYS A 195 -24.44 12.69 9.25
CA LYS A 195 -25.86 12.30 9.16
C LYS A 195 -26.59 12.51 10.49
N GLY A 196 -25.93 12.24 11.62
CA GLY A 196 -26.49 12.48 12.95
C GLY A 196 -26.76 13.95 13.23
N SER A 197 -25.90 14.86 12.78
CA SER A 197 -26.07 16.31 12.97
C SER A 197 -27.16 16.95 12.09
N ARG A 198 -27.49 16.36 10.93
CA ARG A 198 -28.61 16.82 10.08
C ARG A 198 -29.99 16.36 10.57
N GLN A 199 -30.08 15.31 11.38
CA GLN A 199 -31.37 14.85 11.93
C GLN A 199 -31.79 15.62 13.20
N SER A 200 -30.85 16.16 13.98
CA SER A 200 -31.16 16.93 15.20
C SER A 200 -31.70 18.35 14.93
N SER A 201 -31.53 18.89 13.71
CA SER A 201 -32.00 20.22 13.32
C SER A 201 -33.45 20.26 12.81
N ARG A 202 -34.10 19.10 12.66
CA ARG A 202 -35.53 18.99 12.31
C ARG A 202 -36.39 18.72 13.55
N ARG A 203 -36.38 19.63 14.54
CA ARG A 203 -37.47 19.71 15.52
C ARG A 203 -38.59 20.60 14.94
N PRO A 204 -39.84 20.12 14.85
CA PRO A 204 -40.94 20.98 14.43
C PRO A 204 -41.13 22.06 15.48
N ARG A 205 -41.10 23.33 15.05
CA ARG A 205 -41.64 24.43 15.86
C ARG A 205 -43.14 24.15 16.02
N ARG A 206 -43.55 23.86 17.26
CA ARG A 206 -44.95 23.94 17.66
C ARG A 206 -45.38 25.40 17.70
#